data_AF-A0A7J2GYH4-F1
#
_entry.id   AF-A0A7J2GYH4-F1
#
_cell.length_a   1.000
_cell.length_b   1.000
_cell.length_c   1.000
_cell.angle_alpha   90.00
_cell.angle_beta   90.00
_cell.angle_gamma   90.00
#
_symmetry.space_group_name_H-M   'P 1'
#
loop_
_entity.id
_entity.type
_entity.pdbx_description
1 polymer ?
#
loop_
_entity_poly.entity_id
_entity_poly.type
_entity_poly.pdbx_seq_one_letter_code
_entity_poly.pdbx_strand_id
1 'polypeptide(L)'
;MDAKLREAAEAMFPVAQGVRKVLGVFLSANDSTPWGIAMAWANGEIVRDAWCECDRPGTEFFYIRKGTGHHGWACSKCLGITQSG
;
A
#
# COMPACT_ATOMS: atom_id res chain seq x y z
N MET A 1 -1.76 -12.89 -8.98
CA MET A 1 -0.37 -12.40 -9.12
C MET A 1 0.50 -13.56 -9.56
N ASP A 2 1.35 -13.34 -10.57
CA ASP A 2 2.36 -14.31 -11.02
C ASP A 2 3.32 -14.73 -9.89
N ALA A 3 3.77 -15.99 -9.89
CA ALA A 3 4.59 -16.54 -8.80
C ALA A 3 5.96 -15.86 -8.68
N LYS A 4 6.62 -15.54 -9.81
CA LYS A 4 7.92 -14.86 -9.82
C LYS A 4 7.77 -13.41 -9.39
N LEU A 5 6.70 -12.76 -9.83
CA LEU A 5 6.36 -11.40 -9.39
C LEU A 5 6.17 -11.33 -7.88
N ARG A 6 5.47 -12.32 -7.31
CA ARG A 6 5.27 -12.44 -5.86
C ARG A 6 6.58 -12.66 -5.12
N GLU A 7 7.39 -13.62 -5.54
CA GLU A 7 8.67 -13.95 -4.90
C GLU A 7 9.61 -12.73 -4.88
N ALA A 8 9.71 -12.03 -6.02
CA ALA A 8 10.52 -10.82 -6.11
C ALA A 8 10.00 -9.69 -5.20
N ALA A 9 8.68 -9.50 -5.11
CA ALA A 9 8.10 -8.54 -4.17
C ALA A 9 8.38 -8.93 -2.71
N GLU A 10 8.33 -10.23 -2.38
CA GLU A 10 8.60 -10.74 -1.02
C GLU A 10 10.04 -10.46 -0.60
N ALA A 11 11.00 -10.62 -1.50
CA ALA A 11 12.40 -10.28 -1.27
C ALA A 11 12.63 -8.77 -1.06
N MET A 12 11.87 -7.91 -1.76
CA MET A 12 11.99 -6.45 -1.66
C MET A 12 11.26 -5.85 -0.45
N PHE A 13 10.31 -6.59 0.14
CA PHE A 13 9.43 -6.09 1.18
C PHE A 13 10.14 -5.50 2.41
N PRO A 14 11.21 -6.10 2.98
CA PRO A 14 11.92 -5.51 4.12
C PRO A 14 12.51 -4.14 3.80
N VAL A 15 13.01 -3.95 2.56
CA VAL A 15 13.51 -2.66 2.08
C VAL A 15 12.37 -1.66 1.97
N ALA A 16 11.26 -2.03 1.32
CA ALA A 16 10.07 -1.17 1.21
C ALA A 16 9.54 -0.73 2.58
N GLN A 17 9.49 -1.63 3.57
CA GLN A 17 9.12 -1.29 4.94
C GLN A 17 10.07 -0.27 5.57
N GLY A 18 11.37 -0.41 5.32
CA GLY A 18 12.41 0.52 5.77
C GLY A 18 12.26 1.90 5.15
N VAL A 19 12.11 1.97 3.82
CA VAL A 19 11.87 3.24 3.12
C VAL A 19 10.60 3.91 3.66
N ARG A 20 9.51 3.15 3.87
CA ARG A 20 8.23 3.70 4.40
C ARG A 20 8.42 4.35 5.75
N LYS A 21 9.18 3.71 6.65
CA LYS A 21 9.45 4.26 7.99
C LYS A 21 10.15 5.62 7.93
N VAL A 22 10.92 5.89 6.88
CA VAL A 22 11.65 7.15 6.69
C VAL A 22 10.80 8.20 5.95
N LEU A 23 10.09 7.79 4.90
CA LEU A 23 9.41 8.72 3.97
C LEU A 23 7.90 8.84 4.19
N GLY A 24 7.29 7.98 5.00
CA GLY A 24 5.86 7.94 5.23
C GLY A 24 5.11 7.14 4.16
N VAL A 25 4.05 7.72 3.60
CA VAL A 25 3.14 7.07 2.63
C VAL A 25 3.75 7.06 1.23
N PHE A 26 3.61 5.95 0.50
CA PHE A 26 4.07 5.86 -0.88
C PHE A 26 2.97 5.99 -1.91
N LEU A 27 3.00 7.10 -2.63
CA LEU A 27 2.02 7.43 -3.67
C LEU A 27 2.25 6.65 -4.98
N SER A 28 3.44 6.09 -5.20
CA SER A 28 3.79 5.35 -6.42
C SER A 28 3.65 3.81 -6.31
N ALA A 29 3.04 3.33 -5.23
CA ALA A 29 2.71 1.91 -5.07
C ALA A 29 1.74 1.43 -6.17
N ASN A 30 1.87 0.17 -6.62
CA ASN A 30 1.06 -0.44 -7.67
C ASN A 30 1.10 -1.97 -7.56
N ASP A 31 0.35 -2.69 -8.41
CA ASP A 31 0.28 -4.15 -8.43
C ASP A 31 1.02 -4.80 -9.62
N SER A 32 1.73 -3.99 -10.41
CA SER A 32 2.27 -4.39 -11.71
C SER A 32 3.78 -4.67 -11.70
N THR A 33 4.50 -4.23 -10.67
CA THR A 33 5.95 -4.39 -10.54
C THR A 33 6.32 -4.97 -9.17
N PRO A 34 7.42 -5.75 -9.05
CA PRO A 34 7.84 -6.29 -7.75
C PRO A 34 8.00 -5.20 -6.68
N TRP A 35 8.64 -4.09 -7.04
CA TRP A 35 8.82 -2.96 -6.15
C TRP A 35 7.50 -2.26 -5.82
N GLY A 36 6.64 -2.03 -6.83
CA GLY A 36 5.32 -1.44 -6.63
C GLY A 36 4.48 -2.24 -5.63
N ILE A 37 4.49 -3.58 -5.76
CA ILE A 37 3.77 -4.49 -4.85
C ILE A 37 4.38 -4.47 -3.45
N ALA A 38 5.71 -4.50 -3.33
CA ALA A 38 6.39 -4.41 -2.04
C ALA A 38 6.03 -3.10 -1.30
N MET A 39 5.93 -1.99 -2.04
CA MET A 39 5.49 -0.70 -1.51
C MET A 39 4.00 -0.69 -1.16
N ALA A 40 3.15 -1.32 -1.98
CA ALA A 40 1.73 -1.49 -1.68
C ALA A 40 1.52 -2.34 -0.42
N TRP A 41 2.34 -3.37 -0.18
CA TRP A 41 2.35 -4.12 1.08
C TRP A 41 2.78 -3.25 2.26
N ALA A 42 3.82 -2.43 2.11
CA ALA A 42 4.28 -1.55 3.17
C ALA A 42 3.22 -0.49 3.53
N ASN A 43 2.54 0.05 2.53
CA ASN A 43 1.36 0.89 2.69
C ASN A 43 0.22 0.14 3.41
N GLY A 44 -0.01 -1.12 3.05
CA GLY A 44 -1.01 -1.98 3.67
C GLY A 44 -0.81 -2.23 5.17
N GLU A 45 0.39 -2.00 5.72
CA GLU A 45 0.62 -2.11 7.17
C GLU A 45 0.06 -0.92 7.97
N ILE A 46 -0.07 0.25 7.34
CA ILE A 46 -0.50 1.49 8.00
C ILE A 46 -1.95 1.85 7.71
N VAL A 47 -2.54 1.26 6.68
CA VAL A 47 -3.96 1.47 6.36
C VAL A 47 -4.82 0.98 7.52
N ARG A 48 -5.76 1.82 7.95
CA ARG A 48 -6.78 1.47 8.94
C ARG A 48 -7.79 0.53 8.31
N ASP A 49 -8.34 -0.38 9.10
CA ASP A 49 -9.47 -1.21 8.68
C ASP A 49 -10.79 -0.44 8.87
N ALA A 50 -10.86 0.76 8.29
CA ALA A 50 -11.99 1.69 8.41
C ALA A 50 -12.01 2.64 7.20
N TRP A 51 -13.20 3.14 6.86
CA TRP A 51 -13.39 4.10 5.78
C TRP A 51 -12.74 5.46 6.11
N CYS A 52 -12.39 6.22 5.07
CA CYS A 52 -11.92 7.59 5.18
C CYS A 52 -13.01 8.50 5.76
N GLU A 53 -12.69 9.19 6.86
CA GLU A 53 -13.61 10.09 7.59
C GLU A 53 -13.22 11.58 7.40
N CYS A 54 -12.34 11.88 6.43
CA CYS A 54 -11.93 13.26 6.19
C CYS A 54 -13.02 14.03 5.43
N ASP A 55 -13.40 15.21 5.93
CA ASP A 55 -14.24 16.17 5.19
C ASP A 55 -13.66 16.50 3.80
N ARG A 56 -12.32 16.52 3.71
CA ARG A 56 -11.55 16.60 2.46
C ARG A 56 -10.44 15.54 2.49
N PRO A 57 -10.55 14.46 1.70
CA PRO A 57 -9.50 13.45 1.58
C PRO A 57 -8.16 14.06 1.16
N GLY A 58 -7.07 13.49 1.66
CA GLY A 58 -5.73 13.75 1.13
C GLY A 58 -5.50 12.99 -0.17
N THR A 59 -4.27 13.03 -0.69
CA THR A 59 -3.88 12.24 -1.86
C THR A 59 -4.09 10.76 -1.60
N GLU A 60 -4.61 10.05 -2.59
CA GLU A 60 -4.82 8.61 -2.50
C GLU A 60 -3.53 7.85 -2.77
N PHE A 61 -3.39 6.70 -2.11
CA PHE A 61 -2.30 5.77 -2.33
C PHE A 61 -2.81 4.36 -2.39
N PHE A 62 -2.18 3.55 -3.22
CA PHE A 62 -2.52 2.15 -3.38
C PHE A 62 -1.93 1.31 -2.23
N TYR A 63 -2.71 0.35 -1.72
CA TYR A 63 -2.27 -0.58 -0.68
C TYR A 63 -2.68 -2.01 -1.01
N ILE A 64 -1.91 -2.98 -0.51
CA ILE A 64 -2.25 -4.41 -0.50
C ILE A 64 -1.99 -4.94 0.92
N ARG A 65 -2.94 -5.62 1.54
CA ARG A 65 -2.74 -6.38 2.78
C ARG A 65 -1.99 -7.66 2.47
N LYS A 66 -0.76 -7.76 2.98
CA LYS A 66 0.06 -8.97 2.82
C LYS A 66 -0.63 -10.16 3.49
N GLY A 67 -0.64 -11.32 2.82
CA GLY A 67 -1.25 -12.56 3.32
C GLY A 67 -2.71 -12.77 2.90
N THR A 68 -3.52 -11.71 2.82
CA THR A 68 -4.92 -11.80 2.38
C THR A 68 -5.13 -11.37 0.93
N GLY A 69 -4.26 -10.49 0.41
CA GLY A 69 -4.38 -9.94 -0.93
C GLY A 69 -5.46 -8.86 -1.07
N HIS A 70 -6.17 -8.51 0.01
CA HIS A 70 -7.13 -7.40 0.01
C HIS A 70 -6.39 -6.10 -0.31
N HIS A 71 -6.88 -5.34 -1.27
CA HIS A 71 -6.20 -4.15 -1.78
C HIS A 71 -7.21 -3.10 -2.21
N GLY A 72 -6.71 -1.89 -2.43
CA GLY A 72 -7.51 -0.76 -2.87
C GLY A 72 -6.74 0.53 -2.66
N TRP A 73 -7.49 1.61 -2.48
CA TRP A 73 -6.93 2.94 -2.27
C TRP A 73 -7.23 3.43 -0.85
N ALA A 74 -6.32 4.22 -0.32
CA ALA A 74 -6.45 4.81 1.00
C ALA A 74 -6.01 6.28 0.99
N CYS A 75 -6.56 7.03 1.93
CA CYS A 75 -6.30 8.46 2.10
C CYS A 75 -4.98 8.68 2.85
N SER A 76 -4.02 9.42 2.27
CA SER A 76 -2.73 9.74 2.93
C SER A 76 -2.86 10.53 4.23
N LYS A 77 -4.01 11.18 4.48
CA LYS A 77 -4.24 12.00 5.69
C LYS A 77 -4.73 11.20 6.90
N CYS A 78 -5.74 10.35 6.72
CA CYS A 78 -6.33 9.57 7.83
C CYS A 78 -6.06 8.07 7.73
N LEU A 79 -5.37 7.62 6.67
CA LEU A 79 -5.05 6.22 6.38
C LEU A 79 -6.29 5.31 6.27
N GLY A 80 -7.48 5.89 6.14
CA GLY A 80 -8.73 5.17 5.91
C GLY A 80 -8.90 4.80 4.44
N ILE A 81 -9.63 3.72 4.20
CA ILE A 81 -9.95 3.18 2.88
C ILE A 81 -10.83 4.20 2.13
N THR A 82 -10.58 4.39 0.84
CA THR A 82 -11.41 5.22 -0.04
C THR A 82 -12.14 4.34 -1.06
N GLN A 83 -13.26 4.81 -1.60
CA GLN A 83 -14.05 4.09 -2.62
C GLN A 83 -13.48 4.25 -4.03
N SER A 84 -12.45 5.07 -4.20
CA SER A 84 -11.78 5.24 -5.48
C SER A 84 -11.08 3.93 -5.80
N GLY A 85 -11.46 3.27 -6.89
CA GLY A 85 -10.98 1.93 -7.24
C GLY A 85 -11.76 1.38 -8.42
#